data_AF-A0A067MZN4-F1
#
_entry.id   AF-A0A067MZN4-F1
#
_cell.length_a   1.000
_cell.length_b   1.000
_cell.length_c   1.000
_cell.angle_alpha   90.00
_cell.angle_beta   90.00
_cell.angle_gamma   90.00
#
_symmetry.space_group_name_H-M   'P 1'
#
loop_
_entity.id
_entity.type
_entity.pdbx_description
1 polymer ?
#
loop_
_entity_poly.entity_id
_entity_poly.type
_entity_poly.pdbx_seq_one_letter_code
_entity_poly.pdbx_strand_id
1 'polypeptide(L)'
;MLRKNQDRLYITLQHRMARPGFHWALMLSPKSESSDTTVEDSHIFHVLNTIQAGVPVGPSGHPDWRFEDKPTNSLSSGRLVARILVAKMPSSVPLETRAKDIAAIVRTVPLVQGNPEWRCRVWAQEALVALRSAGGDFATVPQVTSGGQIESDIMAFGDKSKEAIMKGKGLISHASELPCLDMRVR
;
A
#
# COMPACT_ATOMS: atom_id res chain seq x y z
N MET A 1 2.67 -25.39 -19.72
CA MET A 1 3.26 -24.64 -18.58
C MET A 1 2.16 -23.83 -17.91
N LEU A 2 1.64 -24.26 -16.76
CA LEU A 2 0.78 -23.41 -15.94
C LEU A 2 1.60 -22.20 -15.49
N ARG A 3 1.28 -21.00 -15.98
CA ARG A 3 1.83 -19.77 -15.41
C ARG A 3 1.42 -19.75 -13.94
N LYS A 4 2.36 -20.01 -13.02
CA LYS A 4 2.14 -19.93 -11.57
C LYS A 4 1.40 -18.62 -11.28
N ASN A 5 0.23 -18.71 -10.65
CA ASN A 5 -0.38 -17.54 -10.02
C ASN A 5 0.64 -17.05 -9.00
N GLN A 6 0.90 -15.74 -8.97
CA GLN A 6 1.87 -15.19 -8.03
C GLN A 6 1.19 -14.06 -7.29
N ASP A 7 1.21 -14.13 -5.96
CA ASP A 7 0.76 -13.03 -5.15
C ASP A 7 1.70 -11.84 -5.37
N ARG A 8 1.14 -10.65 -5.21
CA ARG A 8 1.81 -9.40 -5.53
C ARG A 8 1.72 -8.49 -4.33
N LEU A 9 2.88 -7.99 -3.89
CA LEU A 9 2.95 -6.93 -2.91
C LEU A 9 3.06 -5.61 -3.65
N TYR A 10 2.20 -4.67 -3.28
CA TYR A 10 2.15 -3.33 -3.84
C TYR A 10 2.34 -2.27 -2.76
N ILE A 11 2.93 -1.14 -3.13
CA ILE A 11 2.56 0.15 -2.53
C ILE A 11 1.29 0.61 -3.25
N THR A 12 0.31 1.08 -2.49
CA THR A 12 -0.95 1.59 -3.01
C THR A 12 -1.06 3.08 -2.71
N LEU A 13 -1.54 3.85 -3.69
CA LEU A 13 -1.76 5.28 -3.56
C LEU A 13 -3.26 5.56 -3.61
N GLN A 14 -3.81 6.06 -2.51
CA GLN A 14 -5.22 6.44 -2.43
C GLN A 14 -5.35 7.97 -2.41
N HIS A 15 -6.25 8.54 -3.23
CA HIS A 15 -6.43 9.98 -3.24
C HIS A 15 -7.09 10.47 -1.95
N ARG A 16 -6.63 11.63 -1.46
CA ARG A 16 -7.15 12.27 -0.24
C ARG A 16 -8.25 13.29 -0.55
N MET A 17 -9.07 13.02 -1.56
CA MET A 17 -10.09 13.94 -2.09
C MET A 17 -9.47 15.32 -2.41
N ALA A 18 -9.87 16.36 -1.69
CA ALA A 18 -9.40 17.74 -1.82
C ALA A 18 -8.03 18.00 -1.19
N ARG A 19 -7.48 17.08 -0.38
CA ARG A 19 -6.15 17.25 0.21
C ARG A 19 -5.06 16.83 -0.77
N PRO A 20 -3.92 17.54 -0.79
CA PRO A 20 -2.78 17.17 -1.64
C PRO A 20 -2.16 15.84 -1.21
N GLY A 21 -1.47 15.20 -2.16
CA GLY A 21 -0.79 13.93 -1.96
C GLY A 21 -1.72 12.73 -1.80
N PHE A 22 -1.14 11.63 -1.34
CA PHE A 22 -1.78 10.32 -1.29
C PHE A 22 -1.75 9.73 0.12
N HIS A 23 -2.70 8.86 0.41
CA HIS A 23 -2.54 7.88 1.48
C HIS A 23 -1.75 6.70 0.92
N TRP A 24 -0.61 6.40 1.56
CA TRP A 24 0.26 5.29 1.20
C TRP A 24 -0.08 4.11 2.09
N ALA A 25 -0.19 2.93 1.49
CA ALA A 25 -0.40 1.67 2.18
C ALA A 25 0.32 0.55 1.43
N LEU A 26 0.65 -0.55 2.12
CA LEU A 26 1.05 -1.78 1.47
C LEU A 26 -0.18 -2.66 1.24
N MET A 27 -0.21 -3.38 0.12
CA MET A 27 -1.31 -4.30 -0.19
C MET A 27 -0.76 -5.59 -0.79
N LEU A 28 -1.12 -6.72 -0.17
CA LEU A 28 -0.91 -8.05 -0.71
C LEU A 28 -2.18 -8.46 -1.47
N SER A 29 -2.05 -8.81 -2.74
CA SER A 29 -3.17 -9.25 -3.56
C SER A 29 -2.79 -10.45 -4.42
N PRO A 30 -3.74 -11.34 -4.75
CA PRO A 30 -3.51 -12.37 -5.75
C PRO A 30 -3.26 -11.71 -7.12
N LYS A 31 -2.67 -12.45 -8.06
CA LYS A 31 -2.51 -11.97 -9.44
C LYS A 31 -3.85 -11.69 -10.14
N SER A 32 -4.86 -12.49 -9.82
CA SER A 32 -6.21 -12.36 -10.32
C SER A 32 -7.10 -11.97 -9.14
N GLU A 33 -7.49 -10.70 -9.12
CA GLU A 33 -8.31 -10.12 -8.06
C GLU A 33 -9.79 -10.12 -8.48
N SER A 34 -10.67 -10.28 -7.50
CA SER A 34 -12.11 -10.22 -7.67
C SER A 34 -12.57 -8.79 -7.95
N SER A 35 -13.41 -8.63 -8.96
CA SER A 35 -14.18 -7.40 -9.18
C SER A 35 -15.41 -7.29 -8.29
N ASP A 36 -15.83 -8.38 -7.64
CA ASP A 36 -16.86 -8.35 -6.61
C ASP A 36 -16.25 -7.75 -5.33
N THR A 37 -16.64 -6.51 -5.02
CA THR A 37 -16.13 -5.74 -3.88
C THR A 37 -16.50 -6.35 -2.52
N THR A 38 -17.39 -7.34 -2.47
CA THR A 38 -17.72 -8.09 -1.24
C THR A 38 -16.71 -9.19 -0.94
N VAL A 39 -15.86 -9.56 -1.91
CA VAL A 39 -14.83 -10.60 -1.75
C VAL A 39 -13.52 -9.96 -1.28
N GLU A 40 -13.13 -10.26 -0.04
CA GLU A 40 -11.90 -9.79 0.59
C GLU A 40 -10.70 -10.70 0.25
N ASP A 41 -10.29 -10.70 -1.02
CA ASP A 41 -9.19 -11.55 -1.52
C ASP A 41 -7.79 -10.93 -1.36
N SER A 42 -7.70 -9.72 -0.83
CA SER A 42 -6.46 -8.97 -0.62
C SER A 42 -6.27 -8.65 0.86
N HIS A 43 -5.08 -8.18 1.25
CA HIS A 43 -4.78 -7.72 2.61
C HIS A 43 -4.06 -6.39 2.57
N ILE A 44 -4.55 -5.40 3.31
CA ILE A 44 -3.93 -4.07 3.40
C ILE A 44 -3.18 -3.91 4.71
N PHE A 45 -2.05 -3.22 4.68
CA PHE A 45 -1.25 -2.82 5.84
C PHE A 45 -0.99 -1.32 5.73
N HIS A 46 -1.40 -0.55 6.74
CA HIS A 46 -1.19 0.89 6.71
C HIS A 46 -1.12 1.52 8.10
N VAL A 47 -0.77 2.80 8.13
CA VAL A 47 -0.91 3.62 9.32
C VAL A 47 -1.89 4.75 9.08
N LEU A 48 -2.75 5.01 10.06
CA LEU A 48 -3.80 6.02 10.01
C LEU A 48 -3.66 6.98 11.18
N ASN A 49 -4.03 8.24 10.97
CA ASN A 49 -4.16 9.25 12.02
C ASN A 49 -5.51 9.98 11.92
N THR A 50 -6.56 9.23 11.59
CA THR A 50 -7.93 9.76 11.48
C THR A 50 -8.66 9.73 12.81
N ILE A 51 -9.53 10.71 13.04
CA ILE A 51 -10.35 10.82 14.26
C ILE A 51 -11.25 9.60 14.33
N GLN A 52 -11.17 8.86 15.43
CA GLN A 52 -12.00 7.70 15.73
C GLN A 52 -12.21 7.63 17.24
N ALA A 53 -13.35 7.09 17.68
CA ALA A 53 -13.63 6.89 19.09
C ALA A 53 -12.51 6.09 19.76
N GLY A 54 -12.02 6.58 20.90
CA GLY A 54 -10.95 5.94 21.68
C GLY A 54 -9.53 6.17 21.17
N VAL A 55 -9.33 6.90 20.06
CA VAL A 55 -7.98 7.30 19.60
C VAL A 55 -7.59 8.62 20.29
N PRO A 56 -6.49 8.65 21.06
CA PRO A 56 -6.00 9.88 21.67
C PRO A 56 -5.68 10.95 20.62
N VAL A 57 -5.90 12.21 21.00
CA VAL A 57 -5.46 13.37 20.22
C VAL A 57 -4.23 13.94 20.90
N GLY A 58 -3.12 13.93 20.19
CA GLY A 58 -1.85 14.44 20.70
C GLY A 58 -1.85 15.97 20.85
N PRO A 59 -0.80 16.54 21.45
CA PRO A 59 -0.68 17.99 21.69
C PRO A 59 -0.76 18.85 20.42
N SER A 60 -0.49 18.28 19.25
CA SER A 60 -0.61 18.93 17.95
C SER A 60 -2.05 19.07 17.44
N GLY A 61 -3.04 18.56 18.17
CA GLY A 61 -4.45 18.54 17.76
C GLY A 61 -4.76 17.48 16.69
N HIS A 62 -3.82 16.59 16.39
CA HIS A 62 -4.02 15.46 15.49
C HIS A 62 -4.18 14.15 16.26
N PRO A 63 -5.03 13.22 15.78
CA PRO A 63 -5.09 11.86 16.33
C PRO A 63 -3.73 11.18 16.24
N ASP A 64 -3.41 10.35 17.22
CA ASP A 64 -2.21 9.53 17.19
C ASP A 64 -2.25 8.56 16.00
N TRP A 65 -1.06 8.30 15.45
CA TRP A 65 -0.85 7.30 14.43
C TRP A 65 -1.08 5.91 15.00
N ARG A 66 -1.79 5.07 14.24
CA ARG A 66 -2.01 3.66 14.56
C ARG A 66 -1.73 2.80 13.34
N PHE A 67 -1.24 1.60 13.59
CA PHE A 67 -1.12 0.56 12.57
C PHE A 67 -2.43 -0.21 12.47
N GLU A 68 -2.89 -0.47 11.24
CA GLU A 68 -3.98 -1.39 10.96
C GLU A 68 -3.56 -2.33 9.83
N ASP A 69 -3.93 -3.61 9.97
CA ASP A 69 -3.92 -4.57 8.89
C ASP A 69 -5.23 -5.36 8.88
N LYS A 70 -5.75 -5.64 7.68
CA LYS A 70 -7.00 -6.38 7.52
C LYS A 70 -7.17 -6.97 6.12
N PRO A 71 -7.96 -8.05 5.99
CA PRO A 71 -8.53 -8.46 4.72
C PRO A 71 -9.29 -7.30 4.07
N THR A 72 -9.27 -7.25 2.74
CA THR A 72 -9.95 -6.21 1.96
C THR A 72 -10.12 -6.63 0.51
N ASN A 73 -10.93 -5.88 -0.24
CA ASN A 73 -10.92 -5.88 -1.70
C ASN A 73 -10.19 -4.62 -2.20
N SER A 74 -9.34 -4.73 -3.22
CA SER A 74 -8.55 -3.60 -3.73
C SER A 74 -9.40 -2.43 -4.26
N LEU A 75 -10.62 -2.71 -4.72
CA LEU A 75 -11.58 -1.73 -5.23
C LEU A 75 -12.53 -1.17 -4.14
N SER A 76 -12.66 -1.84 -2.99
CA SER A 76 -13.64 -1.49 -1.94
C SER A 76 -13.57 -0.04 -1.46
N SER A 77 -12.37 0.55 -1.42
CA SER A 77 -12.19 1.92 -0.94
C SER A 77 -12.73 2.98 -1.91
N GLY A 78 -12.85 2.67 -3.21
CA GLY A 78 -13.13 3.63 -4.28
C GLY A 78 -12.10 4.74 -4.46
N ARG A 79 -11.02 4.75 -3.66
CA ARG A 79 -10.03 5.85 -3.60
C ARG A 79 -8.68 5.49 -4.20
N LEU A 80 -8.50 4.23 -4.57
CA LEU A 80 -7.24 3.74 -5.10
C LEU A 80 -7.02 4.29 -6.51
N VAL A 81 -5.94 5.05 -6.71
CA VAL A 81 -5.62 5.67 -8.02
C VAL A 81 -4.43 5.03 -8.71
N ALA A 82 -3.54 4.38 -7.96
CA ALA A 82 -2.36 3.75 -8.50
C ALA A 82 -1.83 2.65 -7.58
N ARG A 83 -1.11 1.71 -8.17
CA ARG A 83 -0.39 0.64 -7.48
C ARG A 83 1.03 0.54 -8.01
N ILE A 84 1.95 0.21 -7.13
CA ILE A 84 3.38 0.10 -7.43
C ILE A 84 3.82 -1.28 -7.00
N LEU A 85 4.13 -2.14 -7.96
CA LEU A 85 4.53 -3.52 -7.71
C LEU A 85 5.95 -3.54 -7.15
N VAL A 86 6.09 -4.06 -5.92
CA VAL A 86 7.36 -4.12 -5.19
C VAL A 86 7.86 -5.54 -4.97
N ALA A 87 6.99 -6.55 -4.99
CA ALA A 87 7.40 -7.96 -4.98
C ALA A 87 6.39 -8.86 -5.70
N LYS A 88 6.89 -9.97 -6.24
CA LYS A 88 6.07 -11.11 -6.70
C LYS A 88 6.46 -12.32 -5.89
N MET A 89 5.46 -13.05 -5.44
CA MET A 89 5.63 -14.15 -4.51
C MET A 89 4.95 -15.41 -5.03
N PRO A 90 5.51 -16.61 -4.77
CA PRO A 90 4.92 -17.85 -5.24
C PRO A 90 3.58 -18.13 -4.52
N SER A 91 2.56 -18.56 -5.27
CA SER A 91 1.27 -18.97 -4.70
C SER A 91 1.29 -20.34 -4.00
N SER A 92 2.46 -20.86 -3.66
CA SER A 92 2.59 -22.12 -2.90
C SER A 92 2.30 -21.94 -1.40
N VAL A 93 2.31 -20.69 -0.94
CA VAL A 93 1.92 -20.31 0.43
C VAL A 93 0.56 -19.62 0.36
N PRO A 94 -0.41 -19.97 1.21
CA PRO A 94 -1.69 -19.26 1.27
C PRO A 94 -1.51 -17.77 1.53
N LEU A 95 -2.31 -16.93 0.86
CA LEU A 95 -2.23 -15.47 0.96
C LEU A 95 -2.40 -15.00 2.41
N GLU A 96 -3.29 -15.63 3.18
CA GLU A 96 -3.51 -15.34 4.59
C GLU A 96 -2.27 -15.59 5.48
N THR A 97 -1.51 -16.65 5.20
CA THR A 97 -0.27 -16.97 5.93
C THR A 97 0.76 -15.92 5.62
N ARG A 98 0.91 -15.60 4.34
CA ARG A 98 1.81 -14.55 3.86
C ARG A 98 1.44 -13.17 4.40
N ALA A 99 0.15 -12.88 4.55
CA ALA A 99 -0.31 -11.66 5.16
C ALA A 99 0.07 -11.57 6.64
N LYS A 100 -0.04 -12.66 7.39
CA LYS A 100 0.41 -12.74 8.80
C LYS A 100 1.92 -12.52 8.91
N ASP A 101 2.71 -13.11 8.02
CA ASP A 101 4.17 -12.94 7.99
C ASP A 101 4.54 -11.48 7.71
N ILE A 102 3.92 -10.85 6.71
CA ILE A 102 4.10 -9.43 6.41
C ILE A 102 3.69 -8.58 7.61
N ALA A 103 2.53 -8.84 8.22
CA ALA A 103 2.04 -8.12 9.40
C ALA A 103 3.05 -8.20 10.55
N ALA A 104 3.59 -9.39 10.83
CA ALA A 104 4.58 -9.58 11.89
C ALA A 104 5.84 -8.73 11.66
N ILE A 105 6.31 -8.63 10.40
CA ILE A 105 7.47 -7.82 10.04
C ILE A 105 7.14 -6.33 10.15
N VAL A 106 6.08 -5.85 9.49
CA VAL A 106 5.81 -4.40 9.40
C VAL A 106 5.31 -3.80 10.71
N ARG A 107 4.78 -4.62 11.64
CA ARG A 107 4.48 -4.19 13.01
C ARG A 107 5.72 -3.82 13.83
N THR A 108 6.92 -4.25 13.41
CA THR A 108 8.17 -3.84 14.08
C THR A 108 8.59 -2.42 13.73
N VAL A 109 7.99 -1.81 12.70
CA VAL A 109 8.28 -0.43 12.29
C VAL A 109 7.70 0.54 13.34
N PRO A 110 8.52 1.39 13.96
CA PRO A 110 8.05 2.33 14.98
C PRO A 110 6.99 3.30 14.47
N LEU A 111 5.96 3.55 15.27
CA LEU A 111 5.00 4.62 15.05
C LEU A 111 5.50 5.88 15.76
N VAL A 112 5.81 6.94 15.00
CA VAL A 112 6.34 8.19 15.57
C VAL A 112 5.20 9.18 15.78
N GLN A 113 4.86 9.42 17.04
CA GLN A 113 3.83 10.37 17.44
C GLN A 113 4.37 11.80 17.51
N GLY A 114 3.49 12.79 17.30
CA GLY A 114 3.81 14.21 17.49
C GLY A 114 4.81 14.82 16.50
N ASN A 115 5.39 14.04 15.60
CA ASN A 115 6.32 14.53 14.59
C ASN A 115 5.56 14.95 13.30
N PRO A 116 5.56 16.25 12.92
CA PRO A 116 4.86 16.73 11.73
C PRO A 116 5.47 16.22 10.43
N GLU A 117 6.73 15.80 10.40
CA GLU A 117 7.37 15.25 9.21
C GLU A 117 7.10 13.75 9.03
N TRP A 118 6.63 13.07 10.08
CA TRP A 118 6.28 11.66 10.01
C TRP A 118 4.86 11.46 9.45
N ARG A 119 4.76 10.59 8.44
CA ARG A 119 3.56 10.39 7.62
C ARG A 119 3.43 8.91 7.25
N CYS A 120 2.23 8.50 6.81
CA CYS A 120 2.00 7.16 6.22
C CYS A 120 3.00 6.77 5.12
N ARG A 121 3.49 7.75 4.35
CA ARG A 121 4.55 7.55 3.35
C ARG A 121 5.87 7.11 3.99
N VAL A 122 6.29 7.79 5.07
CA VAL A 122 7.52 7.47 5.79
C VAL A 122 7.42 6.06 6.39
N TRP A 123 6.29 5.74 7.04
CA TRP A 123 6.05 4.39 7.52
C TRP A 123 6.12 3.33 6.41
N ALA A 124 5.52 3.59 5.25
CA ALA A 124 5.57 2.65 4.12
C ALA A 124 7.00 2.44 3.62
N GLN A 125 7.83 3.49 3.58
CA GLN A 125 9.25 3.40 3.23
C GLN A 125 10.02 2.52 4.23
N GLU A 126 9.84 2.78 5.54
CA GLU A 126 10.47 2.00 6.61
C GLU A 126 9.98 0.54 6.61
N ALA A 127 8.70 0.30 6.32
CA ALA A 127 8.13 -1.04 6.17
C ALA A 127 8.77 -1.83 5.02
N LEU A 128 9.07 -1.18 3.89
CA LEU A 128 9.80 -1.82 2.78
C LEU A 128 11.24 -2.18 3.19
N VAL A 129 11.90 -1.33 3.99
CA VAL A 129 13.23 -1.63 4.55
C VAL A 129 13.17 -2.83 5.50
N ALA A 130 12.17 -2.89 6.39
CA ALA A 130 11.98 -4.02 7.30
C ALA A 130 11.71 -5.33 6.54
N LEU A 131 10.83 -5.30 5.53
CA LEU A 131 10.56 -6.44 4.66
C LEU A 131 11.83 -6.91 3.94
N ARG A 132 12.57 -6.00 3.31
CA ARG A 132 13.81 -6.34 2.62
C ARG A 132 14.84 -6.98 3.56
N SER A 133 14.94 -6.45 4.78
CA SER A 133 15.87 -6.95 5.80
C SER A 133 15.49 -8.34 6.32
N ALA A 134 14.20 -8.70 6.30
CA ALA A 134 13.74 -10.05 6.61
C ALA A 134 14.17 -11.08 5.54
N GLY A 135 14.54 -10.64 4.35
CA GLY A 135 15.09 -11.50 3.30
C GLY A 135 14.05 -12.42 2.65
N GLY A 136 14.52 -13.57 2.15
CA GLY A 136 13.66 -14.55 1.48
C GLY A 136 12.91 -13.97 0.28
N ASP A 137 11.59 -14.15 0.27
CA ASP A 137 10.68 -13.63 -0.76
C ASP A 137 10.67 -12.10 -0.86
N PHE A 138 11.20 -11.39 0.14
CA PHE A 138 11.23 -9.93 0.22
C PHE A 138 12.60 -9.32 -0.10
N ALA A 139 13.65 -10.13 -0.32
CA ALA A 139 15.03 -9.65 -0.49
C ALA A 139 15.21 -8.65 -1.65
N THR A 140 14.33 -8.73 -2.66
CA THR A 140 14.36 -7.86 -3.85
C THR A 140 13.36 -6.71 -3.78
N VAL A 141 12.72 -6.46 -2.63
CA VAL A 141 11.87 -5.29 -2.46
C VAL A 141 12.72 -4.03 -2.68
N PRO A 142 12.30 -3.10 -3.55
CA PRO A 142 13.06 -1.89 -3.84
C PRO A 142 13.16 -0.99 -2.62
N GLN A 143 14.30 -0.32 -2.48
CA GLN A 143 14.51 0.67 -1.44
C GLN A 143 13.90 2.01 -1.89
N VAL A 144 12.90 2.48 -1.15
CA VAL A 144 12.27 3.79 -1.36
C VAL A 144 12.74 4.72 -0.25
N THR A 145 13.53 5.75 -0.59
CA THR A 145 14.06 6.71 0.40
C THR A 145 13.27 8.01 0.38
N SER A 146 13.06 8.61 1.56
CA SER A 146 12.43 9.92 1.69
C SER A 146 13.18 10.97 0.87
N GLY A 147 12.48 11.69 -0.01
CA GLY A 147 13.06 12.70 -0.90
C GLY A 147 13.92 12.15 -2.04
N GLY A 148 13.98 10.83 -2.22
CA GLY A 148 14.73 10.19 -3.30
C GLY A 148 13.97 10.12 -4.62
N GLN A 149 14.70 9.87 -5.72
CA GLN A 149 14.14 9.79 -7.06
C GLN A 149 12.99 8.78 -7.19
N ILE A 150 13.14 7.60 -6.57
CA ILE A 150 12.11 6.55 -6.58
C ILE A 150 10.80 7.06 -5.96
N GLU A 151 10.87 7.81 -4.86
CA GLU A 151 9.68 8.41 -4.26
C GLU A 151 9.05 9.45 -5.18
N SER A 152 9.86 10.32 -5.79
CA SER A 152 9.39 11.30 -6.77
C SER A 152 8.68 10.64 -7.95
N ASP A 153 9.22 9.54 -8.47
CA ASP A 153 8.62 8.77 -9.56
C ASP A 153 7.25 8.18 -9.16
N ILE A 154 7.15 7.63 -7.94
CA ILE A 154 5.89 7.09 -7.40
C ILE A 154 4.84 8.20 -7.29
N MET A 155 5.22 9.37 -6.75
CA MET A 155 4.32 10.52 -6.61
C MET A 155 3.85 11.04 -7.96
N ALA A 156 4.77 11.24 -8.91
CA ALA A 156 4.43 11.69 -10.26
C ALA A 156 3.52 10.70 -11.00
N PHE A 157 3.77 9.39 -10.83
CA PHE A 157 2.88 8.35 -11.36
C PHE A 157 1.49 8.41 -10.72
N GLY A 158 1.41 8.62 -9.41
CA GLY A 158 0.16 8.81 -8.68
C GLY A 158 -0.65 10.00 -9.17
N ASP A 159 -0.01 11.17 -9.34
CA ASP A 159 -0.67 12.39 -9.82
C ASP A 159 -1.21 12.23 -11.24
N LYS A 160 -0.39 11.71 -12.16
CA LYS A 160 -0.81 11.39 -13.53
C LYS A 160 -1.99 10.41 -13.55
N SER A 161 -1.94 9.39 -12.70
CA SER A 161 -3.00 8.37 -12.61
C SER A 161 -4.31 8.96 -12.06
N LYS A 162 -4.23 9.77 -11.00
CA LYS A 162 -5.37 10.50 -10.43
C LYS A 162 -6.01 11.40 -11.47
N GLU A 163 -5.23 12.19 -12.19
CA GLU A 163 -5.75 13.05 -13.24
C GLU A 163 -6.46 12.27 -14.35
N ALA A 164 -5.87 11.17 -14.82
CA ALA A 164 -6.47 10.35 -15.86
C ALA A 164 -7.80 9.72 -15.43
N ILE A 165 -7.89 9.27 -14.18
CA ILE A 165 -9.13 8.73 -13.60
C ILE A 165 -10.19 9.83 -13.51
N MET A 166 -9.85 11.00 -12.96
CA MET A 166 -10.79 12.11 -12.79
C MET A 166 -11.26 12.73 -14.11
N LYS A 167 -10.45 12.66 -15.17
CA LYS A 167 -10.74 13.29 -16.48
C LYS A 167 -11.49 12.41 -17.47
N GLY A 168 -11.43 11.08 -17.38
CA GLY A 168 -11.94 10.27 -18.50
C GLY A 168 -12.01 8.75 -18.35
N LYS A 169 -11.76 8.19 -17.18
CA LYS A 169 -12.09 6.78 -16.91
C LYS A 169 -13.26 6.79 -15.95
N GLY A 170 -14.37 6.13 -16.30
CA GLY A 170 -15.48 5.94 -15.38
C GLY A 170 -15.04 5.23 -14.08
N LEU A 171 -16.00 4.81 -13.27
CA LEU A 171 -15.70 4.05 -12.05
C LEU A 171 -14.84 2.82 -12.40
N ILE A 172 -13.68 2.69 -11.76
CA ILE A 172 -12.80 1.52 -11.91
C ILE A 172 -13.58 0.30 -11.42
N SER A 173 -13.87 -0.63 -12.32
CA SER A 173 -14.70 -1.81 -12.04
C SER A 173 -13.88 -3.10 -11.95
N HIS A 174 -12.67 -3.09 -12.51
CA HIS A 174 -11.73 -4.21 -12.43
C HIS A 174 -10.36 -3.76 -11.93
N ALA A 175 -9.75 -4.57 -11.05
CA ALA A 175 -8.44 -4.25 -10.50
C ALA A 175 -7.35 -4.14 -11.60
N SER A 176 -7.51 -4.85 -12.72
CA SER A 176 -6.61 -4.75 -13.89
C SER A 176 -6.61 -3.37 -14.56
N GLU A 177 -7.63 -2.54 -14.33
CA GLU A 177 -7.72 -1.18 -14.88
C GLU A 177 -6.95 -0.16 -14.03
N LEU A 178 -6.60 -0.53 -12.78
CA LEU A 178 -5.80 0.31 -11.90
C LEU A 178 -4.41 0.52 -12.52
N PRO A 179 -3.98 1.77 -12.70
CA PRO A 179 -2.62 2.08 -13.12
C PRO A 179 -1.59 1.38 -12.23
N CYS A 180 -0.68 0.65 -12.86
CA CYS A 180 0.33 -0.15 -12.18
C CYS A 180 1.73 0.19 -12.69
N LEU A 181 2.63 0.56 -11.77
CA LEU A 181 4.05 0.76 -12.03
C LEU A 181 4.84 -0.43 -11.48
N ASP A 182 5.68 -1.09 -12.29
CA ASP A 182 6.56 -2.17 -11.81
C ASP A 182 7.93 -1.62 -11.43
N MET A 183 8.27 -1.67 -10.14
CA MET A 183 9.54 -1.12 -9.61
C MET A 183 10.54 -2.18 -9.17
N ARG A 184 10.28 -3.46 -9.48
CA ARG A 184 11.18 -4.57 -9.08
C ARG A 184 12.49 -4.61 -9.86
N VAL A 185 12.66 -3.73 -10.85
CA VAL A 185 13.79 -3.69 -11.79
C VAL A 185 14.56 -2.36 -11.76
N ARG A 186 14.32 -1.53 -10.74
CA ARG A 186 14.95 -0.21 -10.58
C ARG A 186 15.82 -0.17 -9.35
#